data_AF-A0A383AGD1-F1
#
_entry.id   AF-A0A383AGD1-F1
#
_cell.length_a   1.000
_cell.length_b   1.000
_cell.length_c   1.000
_cell.angle_alpha   90.00
_cell.angle_beta   90.00
_cell.angle_gamma   90.00
#
_symmetry.space_group_name_H-M   'P 1'
#
loop_
_entity.id
_entity.type
_entity.pdbx_description
1 polymer ?
#
loop_
_entity_poly.entity_id
_entity_poly.type
_entity_poly.pdbx_seq_one_letter_code
_entity_poly.pdbx_strand_id
1 'polypeptide(L)'
;EKFIDQDTVVISLRPSVSSELAQRNIPYQNTLSFFGKECHRYTLIKSTEIIEGIRPFLKGINTEEVQHAFEKTWIFHFRLYLLYWLTMLCIIDKAVQTYNPDTFIIKSSCVDNNLLSVIVKYYADAHNINIQYASKKRYRSSGKVNNILEDWLGRIVFESQLFLFPIINRSRNSIFAPEDTYNMPNLFNRVSKHIDRALPVYLSVRKSSLKTRIQEMLSGKSFSFLYLSTDVSSGNQVIFQDKFNICTLHI
;
A
#
# COMPACT_ATOMS: atom_id res chain seq x y z
N GLU A 1 -10.52 -1.71 -29.17
CA GLU A 1 -11.16 -1.61 -30.48
C GLU A 1 -10.57 -2.61 -31.47
N LYS A 2 -9.28 -2.57 -31.86
CA LYS A 2 -8.73 -3.57 -32.81
C LYS A 2 -8.86 -5.06 -32.41
N PHE A 3 -9.05 -5.35 -31.12
CA PHE A 3 -9.21 -6.72 -30.58
C PHE A 3 -10.61 -6.98 -30.00
N ILE A 4 -11.59 -6.13 -30.32
CA ILE A 4 -12.97 -6.30 -29.83
C ILE A 4 -13.84 -6.51 -31.06
N ASP A 5 -14.20 -7.76 -31.29
CA ASP A 5 -15.14 -8.22 -32.31
C ASP A 5 -16.35 -8.90 -31.66
N GLN A 6 -17.19 -9.56 -32.45
CA GLN A 6 -18.40 -10.24 -31.97
C GLN A 6 -18.10 -11.43 -31.04
N ASP A 7 -16.90 -12.02 -31.15
CA ASP A 7 -16.49 -13.19 -30.36
C ASP A 7 -15.71 -12.79 -29.10
N THR A 8 -15.50 -11.49 -28.89
CA THR A 8 -14.75 -10.97 -27.76
C THR A 8 -15.67 -10.68 -26.56
N VAL A 9 -15.49 -11.42 -25.47
CA VAL A 9 -16.15 -11.12 -24.19
C VAL A 9 -15.26 -10.23 -23.33
N VAL A 10 -15.75 -9.02 -23.02
CA VAL A 10 -15.05 -8.08 -22.14
C VAL A 10 -15.59 -8.20 -20.72
N ILE A 11 -14.71 -8.56 -19.77
CA ILE A 11 -15.03 -8.60 -18.34
C ILE A 11 -14.34 -7.44 -17.64
N SER A 12 -15.14 -6.55 -17.06
CA SER A 12 -14.67 -5.38 -16.32
C SER A 12 -14.54 -5.68 -14.84
N LEU A 13 -13.31 -5.60 -14.33
CA LEU A 13 -12.97 -5.86 -12.93
C LEU A 13 -13.05 -4.61 -12.03
N ARG A 14 -13.20 -3.41 -12.61
CA ARG A 14 -13.21 -2.15 -11.85
C ARG A 14 -14.35 -1.23 -12.33
N PRO A 15 -15.09 -0.57 -11.42
CA PRO A 15 -16.16 0.34 -11.80
C PRO A 15 -15.71 1.48 -12.75
N SER A 16 -14.49 2.00 -12.58
CA SER A 16 -13.96 3.04 -13.46
C SER A 16 -13.75 2.55 -14.90
N VAL A 17 -13.34 1.29 -15.07
CA VAL A 17 -13.21 0.67 -16.40
C VAL A 17 -14.60 0.43 -16.99
N SER A 18 -15.55 -0.05 -16.19
CA SER A 18 -16.95 -0.22 -16.61
C SER A 18 -17.57 1.08 -17.11
N SER A 19 -17.31 2.20 -16.41
CA SER A 19 -17.80 3.52 -16.80
C SER A 19 -17.20 3.98 -18.13
N GLU A 20 -15.89 3.80 -18.34
CA GLU A 20 -15.22 4.14 -19.59
C GLU A 20 -15.70 3.27 -20.77
N LEU A 21 -15.90 1.97 -20.55
CA LEU A 21 -16.43 1.05 -21.57
C LEU A 21 -17.85 1.44 -21.96
N ALA A 22 -18.69 1.82 -20.99
CA ALA A 22 -20.04 2.32 -21.24
C ALA A 22 -20.03 3.60 -22.07
N GLN A 23 -19.16 4.57 -21.74
CA GLN A 23 -19.03 5.82 -22.51
C GLN A 23 -18.63 5.58 -23.97
N ARG A 24 -17.87 4.51 -24.23
CA ARG A 24 -17.42 4.12 -25.58
C ARG A 24 -18.38 3.16 -26.28
N ASN A 25 -19.53 2.85 -25.69
CA ASN A 25 -20.49 1.85 -26.20
C ASN A 25 -19.86 0.46 -26.44
N ILE A 26 -18.88 0.07 -25.62
CA ILE A 26 -18.28 -1.26 -25.68
C ILE A 26 -19.04 -2.19 -24.72
N PRO A 27 -19.65 -3.29 -25.22
CA PRO A 27 -20.32 -4.26 -24.35
C PRO A 27 -19.35 -4.87 -23.34
N TYR A 28 -19.77 -5.00 -22.09
CA TYR A 28 -18.97 -5.63 -21.04
C TYR A 28 -19.86 -6.28 -19.99
N GLN A 29 -19.28 -7.21 -19.23
CA GLN A 29 -19.87 -7.76 -18.02
C GLN A 29 -19.07 -7.36 -16.80
N ASN A 30 -19.75 -7.04 -15.70
CA ASN A 30 -19.10 -6.77 -14.43
C ASN A 30 -18.82 -8.09 -13.68
N THR A 31 -18.11 -8.00 -12.56
CA THR A 31 -17.71 -9.18 -11.78
C THR A 31 -18.82 -9.82 -10.95
N LEU A 32 -20.00 -9.20 -10.85
CA LEU A 32 -21.06 -9.67 -9.96
C LEU A 32 -21.62 -11.03 -10.39
N SER A 33 -21.66 -11.30 -11.70
CA SER A 33 -22.06 -12.60 -12.24
C SER A 33 -21.06 -13.71 -11.95
N PHE A 34 -19.78 -13.37 -11.70
CA PHE A 34 -18.70 -14.33 -11.51
C PHE A 34 -18.33 -14.54 -10.03
N PHE A 35 -18.60 -13.57 -9.15
CA PHE A 35 -18.27 -13.65 -7.73
C PHE A 35 -19.50 -13.94 -6.85
N GLY A 36 -20.00 -15.18 -6.93
CA GLY A 36 -21.12 -15.66 -6.12
C GLY A 36 -20.72 -16.25 -4.76
N LYS A 37 -21.70 -16.88 -4.09
CA LYS A 37 -21.55 -17.51 -2.76
C LYS A 37 -20.39 -18.53 -2.71
N GLU A 38 -20.23 -19.33 -3.76
CA GLU A 38 -19.14 -20.32 -3.81
C GLU A 38 -17.77 -19.66 -3.91
N CYS A 39 -17.60 -18.61 -4.72
CA CYS A 39 -16.34 -17.87 -4.78
C CYS A 39 -16.01 -17.19 -3.46
N HIS A 40 -17.02 -16.63 -2.78
CA HIS A 40 -16.85 -16.05 -1.45
C HIS A 40 -16.37 -17.11 -0.44
N ARG A 41 -17.03 -18.28 -0.41
CA ARG A 41 -16.68 -19.38 0.48
C ARG A 41 -15.27 -19.92 0.19
N TYR A 42 -14.96 -20.16 -1.09
CA TYR A 42 -13.65 -20.60 -1.54
C TYR A 42 -12.54 -19.64 -1.09
N THR A 43 -12.73 -18.34 -1.33
CA THR A 43 -11.74 -17.31 -1.00
C THR A 43 -11.47 -17.26 0.51
N LEU A 44 -12.51 -17.32 1.35
CA LEU A 44 -12.35 -17.33 2.80
C LEU A 44 -11.61 -18.57 3.32
N ILE A 45 -12.03 -19.77 2.87
CA ILE A 45 -11.43 -21.03 3.29
C ILE A 45 -9.95 -21.06 2.88
N LYS A 46 -9.66 -20.81 1.60
CA LYS A 46 -8.28 -20.86 1.08
C LYS A 46 -7.40 -19.80 1.71
N SER A 47 -7.91 -18.59 1.95
CA SER A 47 -7.14 -17.57 2.65
C SER A 47 -6.76 -17.99 4.07
N THR A 48 -7.65 -18.69 4.76
CA THR A 48 -7.40 -19.19 6.11
C THR A 48 -6.36 -20.31 6.08
N GLU A 49 -6.50 -21.28 5.18
CA GLU A 49 -5.54 -22.39 5.00
C GLU A 49 -4.11 -21.88 4.74
N ILE A 50 -3.95 -20.92 3.82
CA ILE A 50 -2.64 -20.35 3.48
C ILE A 50 -2.05 -19.60 4.67
N ILE A 51 -2.86 -18.80 5.38
CA ILE A 51 -2.38 -18.02 6.53
C ILE A 51 -1.95 -18.92 7.67
N GLU A 52 -2.74 -19.93 8.01
CA GLU A 52 -2.38 -20.89 9.05
C GLU A 52 -1.17 -21.73 8.66
N GLY A 53 -0.98 -22.01 7.36
CA GLY A 53 0.24 -22.63 6.85
C GLY A 53 1.49 -21.75 6.98
N ILE A 54 1.37 -20.43 6.85
CA ILE A 54 2.50 -19.49 6.93
C ILE A 54 2.80 -19.08 8.39
N ARG A 55 1.80 -19.05 9.27
CA ARG A 55 1.91 -18.57 10.65
C ARG A 55 3.09 -19.16 11.44
N PRO A 56 3.42 -20.47 11.35
CA PRO A 56 4.58 -21.04 12.04
C PRO A 56 5.91 -20.38 11.65
N PHE A 57 6.07 -19.96 10.40
CA PHE A 57 7.30 -19.30 9.94
C PHE A 57 7.45 -17.89 10.52
N LEU A 58 6.33 -17.18 10.75
CA LEU A 58 6.33 -15.86 11.38
C LEU A 58 6.75 -15.93 12.86
N LYS A 59 6.39 -17.03 13.54
CA LYS A 59 6.84 -17.29 14.92
C LYS A 59 8.34 -17.60 15.02
N GLY A 60 9.00 -17.93 13.91
CA GLY A 60 10.46 -18.10 13.86
C GLY A 60 11.23 -16.78 13.74
N ILE A 61 10.54 -15.67 13.44
CA ILE A 61 11.18 -14.35 13.31
C ILE A 61 11.36 -13.78 14.73
N ASN A 62 12.60 -13.79 15.20
CA ASN A 62 12.95 -13.38 16.56
C ASN A 62 13.04 -11.85 16.63
N THR A 63 11.95 -11.21 17.02
CA THR A 63 11.90 -9.77 17.35
C THR A 63 11.42 -9.63 18.79
N GLU A 64 12.34 -9.84 19.73
CA GLU A 64 12.22 -9.72 21.19
C GLU A 64 10.81 -9.32 21.69
N GLU A 65 10.50 -8.02 21.68
CA GLU A 65 9.30 -7.46 22.33
C GLU A 65 8.12 -7.20 21.37
N VAL A 66 8.35 -7.22 20.05
CA VAL A 66 7.36 -6.79 19.05
C VAL A 66 6.79 -7.96 18.26
N GLN A 67 7.24 -9.19 18.51
CA GLN A 67 6.90 -10.37 17.71
C GLN A 67 5.38 -10.58 17.56
N HIS A 68 4.62 -10.46 18.66
CA HIS A 68 3.17 -10.64 18.61
C HIS A 68 2.49 -9.53 17.80
N ALA A 69 2.91 -8.27 17.95
CA ALA A 69 2.37 -7.15 17.19
C ALA A 69 2.75 -7.24 15.70
N PHE A 70 3.98 -7.67 15.40
CA PHE A 70 4.47 -7.91 14.05
C PHE A 70 3.69 -9.04 13.38
N GLU A 71 3.54 -10.21 14.02
CA GLU A 71 2.76 -11.34 13.50
C GLU A 71 1.34 -10.89 13.13
N LYS A 72 0.66 -10.21 14.06
CA LYS A 72 -0.72 -9.74 13.84
C LYS A 72 -0.83 -8.75 12.69
N THR A 73 0.09 -7.79 12.64
CA THR A 73 0.11 -6.74 11.59
C THR A 73 0.42 -7.34 10.23
N TRP A 74 1.42 -8.22 10.15
CA TRP A 74 1.79 -8.89 8.92
C TRP A 74 0.64 -9.77 8.41
N ILE A 75 0.04 -10.59 9.27
CA ILE A 75 -1.10 -11.45 8.89
C ILE A 75 -2.27 -10.59 8.40
N PHE A 76 -2.55 -9.47 9.05
CA PHE A 76 -3.63 -8.57 8.63
C PHE A 76 -3.42 -8.05 7.20
N HIS A 77 -2.25 -7.48 6.92
CA HIS A 77 -1.94 -6.94 5.60
C HIS A 77 -1.85 -8.04 4.54
N PHE A 78 -1.18 -9.15 4.86
CA PHE A 78 -1.06 -10.29 3.95
C PHE A 78 -2.44 -10.86 3.61
N ARG A 79 -3.33 -11.03 4.59
CA ARG A 79 -4.70 -11.51 4.37
C ARG A 79 -5.46 -10.61 3.39
N LEU A 80 -5.33 -9.29 3.52
CA LEU A 80 -6.00 -8.34 2.63
C LEU A 80 -5.58 -8.56 1.16
N TYR A 81 -4.27 -8.66 0.91
CA TYR A 81 -3.77 -8.91 -0.45
C TYR A 81 -4.12 -10.31 -0.95
N LEU A 82 -4.03 -11.32 -0.08
CA LEU A 82 -4.36 -12.70 -0.43
C LEU A 82 -5.84 -12.85 -0.83
N LEU A 83 -6.76 -12.22 -0.10
CA LEU A 83 -8.18 -12.21 -0.45
C LEU A 83 -8.38 -11.59 -1.83
N TYR A 84 -7.72 -10.47 -2.12
CA TYR A 84 -7.78 -9.85 -3.44
C TYR A 84 -7.31 -10.81 -4.55
N TRP A 85 -6.20 -11.53 -4.33
CA TRP A 85 -5.66 -12.49 -5.30
C TRP A 85 -6.61 -13.66 -5.56
N LEU A 86 -7.13 -14.26 -4.48
CA LEU A 86 -8.07 -15.38 -4.55
C LEU A 86 -9.40 -14.97 -5.20
N THR A 87 -9.88 -13.76 -4.93
CA THR A 87 -11.07 -13.21 -5.60
C THR A 87 -10.84 -13.07 -7.10
N MET A 88 -9.71 -12.51 -7.53
CA MET A 88 -9.39 -12.39 -8.95
C MET A 88 -9.27 -13.75 -9.63
N LEU A 89 -8.61 -14.70 -8.98
CA LEU A 89 -8.49 -16.07 -9.47
C LEU A 89 -9.87 -16.74 -9.64
N CYS A 90 -10.76 -16.60 -8.66
CA CYS A 90 -12.10 -17.20 -8.74
C CYS A 90 -12.97 -16.56 -9.84
N ILE A 91 -12.87 -15.24 -10.02
CA ILE A 91 -13.56 -14.54 -11.10
C ILE A 91 -13.07 -15.02 -12.47
N ILE A 92 -11.75 -15.13 -12.65
CA ILE A 92 -11.14 -15.63 -13.89
C ILE A 92 -11.60 -17.07 -14.15
N ASP A 93 -11.54 -17.93 -13.13
CA ASP A 93 -11.97 -19.33 -13.23
C ASP A 93 -13.44 -19.46 -13.63
N LYS A 94 -14.33 -18.66 -13.02
CA LYS A 94 -15.74 -18.65 -13.39
C LYS A 94 -15.98 -18.09 -14.78
N ALA A 95 -15.23 -17.08 -15.19
CA ALA A 95 -15.31 -16.55 -16.55
C ALA A 95 -14.90 -17.60 -17.59
N VAL A 96 -13.82 -18.33 -17.34
CA VAL A 96 -13.32 -19.40 -18.21
C VAL A 96 -14.30 -20.56 -18.28
N GLN A 97 -14.85 -21.00 -17.14
CA GLN A 97 -15.90 -22.03 -17.12
C GLN A 97 -17.17 -21.61 -17.88
N THR A 98 -17.48 -20.31 -17.91
CA THR A 98 -18.69 -19.79 -18.55
C THR A 98 -18.52 -19.64 -20.06
N TYR A 99 -17.38 -19.12 -20.52
CA TYR A 99 -17.16 -18.75 -21.92
C TYR A 99 -16.22 -19.68 -22.69
N ASN A 100 -15.46 -20.53 -21.99
CA ASN A 100 -14.45 -21.41 -22.56
C ASN A 100 -13.57 -20.72 -23.62
N PRO A 101 -12.84 -19.65 -23.26
CA PRO A 101 -12.10 -18.86 -24.23
C PRO A 101 -10.84 -19.59 -24.71
N ASP A 102 -10.58 -19.53 -26.01
CA ASP A 102 -9.33 -20.05 -26.59
C ASP A 102 -8.14 -19.11 -26.34
N THR A 103 -8.41 -17.84 -26.06
CA THR A 103 -7.38 -16.80 -25.97
C THR A 103 -7.71 -15.73 -24.94
N PHE A 104 -6.70 -15.34 -24.17
CA PHE A 104 -6.70 -14.12 -23.35
C PHE A 104 -5.96 -12.98 -24.03
N ILE A 105 -6.55 -11.78 -23.98
CA ILE A 105 -5.93 -10.57 -24.49
C ILE A 105 -5.35 -9.76 -23.32
N ILE A 106 -4.03 -9.71 -23.23
CA ILE A 106 -3.32 -8.95 -22.19
C ILE A 106 -2.69 -7.72 -22.82
N LYS A 107 -2.88 -6.54 -22.21
CA LYS A 107 -2.18 -5.34 -22.65
C LYS A 107 -0.68 -5.44 -22.31
N SER A 108 0.19 -5.41 -23.32
CA SER A 108 1.66 -5.55 -23.21
C SER A 108 2.31 -4.62 -22.16
N SER A 109 1.79 -3.41 -21.97
CA SER A 109 2.30 -2.46 -20.96
C SER A 109 2.11 -2.90 -19.51
N CYS A 110 1.37 -3.99 -19.28
CA CYS A 110 1.04 -4.48 -17.94
C CYS A 110 1.92 -5.67 -17.51
N VAL A 111 2.66 -6.30 -18.43
CA VAL A 111 3.23 -7.65 -18.25
C VAL A 111 4.22 -7.74 -17.09
N ASP A 112 5.00 -6.68 -16.83
CA ASP A 112 6.09 -6.76 -15.85
C ASP A 112 5.76 -6.17 -14.47
N ASN A 113 4.65 -5.42 -14.32
CA ASN A 113 4.36 -4.65 -13.10
C ASN A 113 2.91 -4.76 -12.58
N ASN A 114 2.04 -5.55 -13.23
CA ASN A 114 0.66 -5.71 -12.77
C ASN A 114 0.42 -7.15 -12.31
N LEU A 115 0.14 -7.30 -11.03
CA LEU A 115 -0.19 -8.58 -10.42
C LEU A 115 -1.37 -9.28 -11.13
N LEU A 116 -2.37 -8.55 -11.60
CA LEU A 116 -3.48 -9.17 -12.33
C LEU A 116 -3.01 -9.85 -13.62
N SER A 117 -2.12 -9.23 -14.40
CA SER A 117 -1.60 -9.89 -15.62
C SER A 117 -0.73 -11.09 -15.30
N VAL A 118 -0.05 -11.08 -14.15
CA VAL A 118 0.69 -12.26 -13.67
C VAL A 118 -0.29 -13.40 -13.34
N ILE A 119 -1.38 -13.13 -12.62
CA ILE A 119 -2.41 -14.13 -12.31
C ILE A 119 -3.02 -14.68 -13.61
N VAL A 120 -3.41 -13.81 -14.53
CA VAL A 120 -4.00 -14.21 -15.82
C VAL A 120 -3.03 -15.06 -16.63
N LYS A 121 -1.75 -14.72 -16.65
CA LYS A 121 -0.71 -15.48 -17.36
C LYS A 121 -0.56 -16.89 -16.77
N TYR A 122 -0.35 -17.01 -15.46
CA TYR A 122 -0.20 -18.32 -14.82
C TYR A 122 -1.46 -19.17 -14.92
N TYR A 123 -2.64 -18.55 -14.87
CA TYR A 123 -3.90 -19.27 -15.10
C TYR A 123 -3.97 -19.80 -16.53
N ALA A 124 -3.67 -18.96 -17.53
CA ALA A 124 -3.67 -19.38 -18.93
C ALA A 124 -2.67 -20.52 -19.20
N ASP A 125 -1.45 -20.41 -18.66
CA ASP A 125 -0.43 -21.45 -18.76
C ASP A 125 -0.89 -22.78 -18.13
N ALA A 126 -1.57 -22.73 -16.98
CA ALA A 126 -2.10 -23.92 -16.30
C ALA A 126 -3.30 -24.57 -17.01
N HIS A 127 -4.06 -23.79 -17.78
CA HIS A 127 -5.28 -24.23 -18.46
C HIS A 127 -5.13 -24.33 -20.00
N ASN A 128 -3.91 -24.22 -20.53
CA ASN A 128 -3.60 -24.25 -21.97
C ASN A 128 -4.37 -23.21 -22.80
N ILE A 129 -4.60 -22.01 -22.25
CA ILE A 129 -5.26 -20.90 -22.95
C ILE A 129 -4.18 -20.05 -23.62
N ASN A 130 -4.37 -19.68 -24.89
CA ASN A 130 -3.40 -18.86 -25.60
C ASN A 130 -3.39 -17.41 -25.07
N ILE A 131 -2.23 -16.75 -25.08
CA ILE A 131 -2.12 -15.34 -24.67
C ILE A 131 -1.75 -14.48 -25.87
N GLN A 132 -2.62 -13.54 -26.21
CA GLN A 132 -2.34 -12.50 -27.18
C GLN A 132 -2.02 -11.17 -26.48
N TYR A 133 -0.90 -10.57 -26.85
CA TYR A 133 -0.49 -9.29 -26.29
C TYR A 133 -0.98 -8.12 -27.16
N ALA A 134 -1.88 -7.31 -26.60
CA ALA A 134 -2.27 -6.05 -27.21
C ALA A 134 -1.12 -5.04 -27.06
N SER A 135 -0.42 -4.76 -28.17
CA SER A 135 0.59 -3.70 -28.23
C SER A 135 -0.08 -2.32 -28.32
N LYS A 136 0.48 -1.32 -27.64
CA LYS A 136 0.21 0.09 -27.97
C LYS A 136 1.51 0.75 -28.40
N LYS A 137 1.43 1.55 -29.48
CA LYS A 137 2.40 2.61 -29.79
C LYS A 137 2.68 3.39 -28.50
N ARG A 138 3.96 3.59 -28.20
CA ARG A 138 4.47 4.33 -27.04
C ARG A 138 3.67 5.62 -26.86
N TYR A 139 2.75 5.65 -25.89
CA TYR A 139 2.33 6.93 -25.34
C TYR A 139 3.58 7.47 -24.64
N ARG A 140 4.17 8.54 -25.20
CA ARG A 140 5.25 9.28 -24.52
C ARG A 140 4.71 9.59 -23.12
N SER A 141 5.32 9.03 -22.09
CA SER A 141 5.01 9.41 -20.72
C SER A 141 5.25 10.91 -20.62
N SER A 142 4.20 11.68 -20.37
CA SER A 142 4.34 13.09 -20.03
C SER A 142 5.25 13.18 -18.78
N GLY A 143 6.43 13.77 -18.98
CA GLY A 143 7.30 14.39 -17.97
C GLY A 143 7.43 13.71 -16.60
N LYS A 144 8.42 12.82 -16.46
CA LYS A 144 9.01 12.42 -15.16
C LYS A 144 9.91 13.53 -14.54
N VAL A 145 9.73 14.79 -14.93
CA VAL A 145 10.60 15.91 -14.50
C VAL A 145 10.17 16.47 -13.13
N ASN A 146 8.90 16.28 -12.73
CA ASN A 146 8.40 16.83 -11.46
C ASN A 146 8.91 16.09 -10.21
N ASN A 147 9.25 14.80 -10.33
CA ASN A 147 9.62 14.00 -9.16
C ASN A 147 10.99 14.38 -8.56
N ILE A 148 11.93 14.85 -9.40
CA ILE A 148 13.29 15.19 -8.94
C ILE A 148 13.27 16.41 -8.02
N LEU A 149 12.42 17.39 -8.35
CA LEU A 149 12.32 18.63 -7.59
C LEU A 149 11.54 18.43 -6.28
N GLU A 150 10.50 17.59 -6.31
CA GLU A 150 9.78 17.17 -5.10
C GLU A 150 10.68 16.38 -4.13
N ASP A 151 11.50 15.46 -4.64
CA ASP A 151 12.43 14.68 -3.80
C ASP A 151 13.55 15.54 -3.21
N TRP A 152 14.09 16.51 -3.98
CA TRP A 152 15.11 17.44 -3.48
C TRP A 152 14.56 18.37 -2.39
N LEU A 153 13.37 18.96 -2.60
CA LEU A 153 12.70 19.77 -1.58
C LEU A 153 12.38 18.97 -0.33
N GLY A 154 11.92 17.72 -0.50
CA GLY A 154 11.65 16.81 0.60
C GLY A 154 12.89 16.54 1.45
N ARG A 155 14.06 16.33 0.83
CA ARG A 155 15.34 16.16 1.54
C ARG A 155 15.72 17.40 2.35
N ILE A 156 15.63 18.59 1.78
CA ILE A 156 15.96 19.84 2.50
C ILE A 156 15.03 20.04 3.71
N VAL A 157 13.73 19.79 3.54
CA VAL A 157 12.76 19.89 4.63
C VAL A 157 13.11 18.89 5.72
N PHE A 158 13.40 17.64 5.38
CA PHE A 158 13.74 16.61 6.34
C PHE A 158 15.05 16.92 7.10
N GLU A 159 16.11 17.34 6.40
CA GLU A 159 17.38 17.73 7.03
C GLU A 159 17.22 18.93 7.97
N SER A 160 16.44 19.93 7.55
CA SER A 160 16.10 21.07 8.40
C SER A 160 15.34 20.63 9.66
N GLN A 161 14.40 19.69 9.52
CA GLN A 161 13.67 19.11 10.65
C GLN A 161 14.58 18.31 11.59
N LEU A 162 15.53 17.54 11.06
CA LEU A 162 16.52 16.81 11.86
C LEU A 162 17.46 17.75 12.63
N PHE A 163 17.79 18.90 12.06
CA PHE A 163 18.58 19.93 12.74
C PHE A 163 17.78 20.62 13.85
N LEU A 164 16.51 20.95 13.60
CA LEU A 164 15.64 21.64 14.56
C LEU A 164 15.17 20.74 15.71
N PHE A 165 14.96 19.45 15.44
CA PHE A 165 14.36 18.53 16.42
C PHE A 165 15.15 18.44 17.74
N PRO A 166 16.49 18.25 17.77
CA PRO A 166 17.26 18.24 19.02
C PRO A 166 17.16 19.54 19.81
N ILE A 167 17.02 20.68 19.13
CA ILE A 167 16.91 22.00 19.76
C ILE A 167 15.56 22.11 20.47
N ILE A 168 14.47 21.68 19.82
CA ILE A 168 13.11 21.71 20.36
C ILE A 168 12.92 20.65 21.46
N ASN A 169 13.57 19.50 21.32
CA ASN A 169 13.49 18.41 22.28
C ASN A 169 14.35 18.64 23.54
N ARG A 170 15.28 19.61 23.53
CA ARG A 170 16.16 19.90 24.67
C ARG A 170 15.30 20.25 25.89
N SER A 171 15.28 19.39 26.90
CA SER A 171 14.46 19.45 28.14
C SER A 171 13.00 18.97 28.07
N ARG A 172 12.62 18.22 27.02
CA ARG A 172 11.28 17.64 26.87
C ARG A 172 11.33 16.12 26.76
N ASN A 173 10.24 15.48 27.17
CA ASN A 173 10.07 14.03 27.05
C ASN A 173 9.31 13.73 25.76
N SER A 174 10.01 13.29 24.72
CA SER A 174 9.41 12.99 23.42
C SER A 174 8.58 11.71 23.46
N ILE A 175 7.37 11.78 22.91
CA ILE A 175 6.48 10.63 22.72
C ILE A 175 6.28 10.47 21.21
N PHE A 176 6.61 9.32 20.65
CA PHE A 176 6.62 9.11 19.20
C PHE A 176 5.36 8.38 18.71
N ALA A 177 4.73 8.94 17.68
CA ALA A 177 3.67 8.31 16.91
C ALA A 177 4.14 8.07 15.46
N PRO A 178 3.82 6.92 14.86
CA PRO A 178 4.12 6.67 13.46
C PRO A 178 3.38 7.64 12.52
N GLU A 179 2.13 7.98 12.85
CA GLU A 179 1.30 8.91 12.08
C GLU A 179 0.24 9.60 12.95
N ASP A 180 -0.39 10.65 12.43
CA ASP A 180 -1.39 11.47 13.13
C ASP A 180 -2.86 11.06 12.85
N THR A 181 -3.06 9.80 12.45
CA THR A 181 -4.36 9.19 12.11
C THR A 181 -4.98 8.46 13.31
N TYR A 182 -6.11 7.75 13.11
CA TYR A 182 -6.75 6.87 14.10
C TYR A 182 -6.92 7.48 15.50
N ASN A 183 -7.24 8.77 15.58
CA ASN A 183 -7.42 9.49 16.84
C ASN A 183 -6.14 9.58 17.71
N MET A 184 -4.97 9.31 17.14
CA MET A 184 -3.66 9.41 17.80
C MET A 184 -3.42 10.78 18.47
N PRO A 185 -3.84 11.92 17.87
CA PRO A 185 -3.68 13.21 18.54
C PRO A 185 -4.44 13.33 19.88
N ASN A 186 -5.62 12.73 19.96
CA ASN A 186 -6.39 12.72 21.20
C ASN A 186 -5.78 11.78 22.24
N LEU A 187 -5.23 10.63 21.80
CA LEU A 187 -4.49 9.74 22.67
C LEU A 187 -3.25 10.44 23.24
N PHE A 188 -2.46 11.08 22.38
CA PHE A 188 -1.21 11.74 22.79
C PHE A 188 -1.48 12.92 23.70
N ASN A 189 -2.57 13.67 23.49
CA ASN A 189 -3.00 14.72 24.41
C ASN A 189 -3.36 14.16 25.80
N ARG A 190 -3.96 12.96 25.89
CA ARG A 190 -4.25 12.32 27.18
C ARG A 190 -2.96 11.82 27.86
N VAL A 191 -2.07 11.18 27.10
CA VAL A 191 -0.80 10.66 27.64
C VAL A 191 0.13 11.79 28.07
N SER A 192 0.24 12.85 27.26
CA SER A 192 1.11 14.00 27.53
C SER A 192 0.78 14.74 28.82
N LYS A 193 -0.48 14.67 29.31
CA LYS A 193 -0.86 15.25 30.60
C LYS A 193 -0.22 14.57 31.81
N HIS A 194 0.25 13.33 31.64
CA HIS A 194 0.83 12.52 32.69
C HIS A 194 2.36 12.49 32.63
N ILE A 195 2.96 13.14 31.64
CA ILE A 195 4.42 13.17 31.42
C ILE A 195 4.88 14.62 31.53
N ASP A 196 5.75 14.91 32.49
CA ASP A 196 6.29 16.26 32.63
C ASP A 196 7.03 16.66 31.36
N ARG A 197 6.77 17.89 30.88
CA ARG A 197 7.34 18.45 29.64
C ARG A 197 7.23 17.53 28.42
N ALA A 198 6.10 16.82 28.27
CA ALA A 198 5.85 15.96 27.12
C ALA A 198 5.90 16.72 25.78
N LEU A 199 6.50 16.09 24.77
CA LEU A 199 6.50 16.55 23.38
C LEU A 199 5.97 15.43 22.47
N PRO A 200 4.72 15.52 22.00
CA PRO A 200 4.22 14.68 20.91
C PRO A 200 5.07 14.84 19.64
N VAL A 201 5.57 13.74 19.09
CA VAL A 201 6.35 13.69 17.85
C VAL A 201 5.68 12.76 16.85
N TYR A 202 5.24 13.28 15.70
CA TYR A 202 4.66 12.47 14.63
C TYR A 202 5.70 12.23 13.53
N LEU A 203 5.92 10.97 13.15
CA LEU A 203 6.87 10.59 12.10
C LEU A 203 6.30 10.82 10.69
N SER A 204 4.98 10.77 10.55
CA SER A 204 4.27 11.06 9.30
C SER A 204 3.02 11.89 9.56
N VAL A 205 2.69 12.78 8.62
CA VAL A 205 1.53 13.68 8.71
C VAL A 205 0.63 13.52 7.50
N ARG A 206 -0.67 13.36 7.75
CA ARG A 206 -1.66 13.33 6.68
C ARG A 206 -1.83 14.73 6.06
N LYS A 207 -1.98 14.79 4.74
CA LYS A 207 -2.24 16.05 4.02
C LYS A 207 -3.40 16.87 4.60
N SER A 208 -4.45 16.21 5.08
CA SER A 208 -5.63 16.85 5.66
C SER A 208 -5.37 17.55 7.00
N SER A 209 -4.37 17.11 7.77
CA SER A 209 -4.03 17.63 9.11
C SER A 209 -2.75 18.48 9.10
N LEU A 210 -2.08 18.58 7.96
CA LEU A 210 -0.79 19.27 7.78
C LEU A 210 -0.82 20.71 8.30
N LYS A 211 -1.87 21.48 8.01
CA LYS A 211 -2.03 22.85 8.51
C LYS A 211 -2.03 22.91 10.04
N THR A 212 -2.79 22.02 10.67
CA THR A 212 -2.89 21.93 12.13
C THR A 212 -1.54 21.54 12.73
N ARG A 213 -0.83 20.57 12.14
CA ARG A 213 0.49 20.14 12.63
C ARG A 213 1.54 21.24 12.53
N ILE A 214 1.59 21.99 11.42
CA ILE A 214 2.48 23.15 11.31
C ILE A 214 2.17 24.19 12.38
N GLN A 215 0.89 24.48 12.64
CA GLN A 215 0.50 25.44 13.68
C GLN A 215 0.92 24.96 15.08
N GLU A 216 0.78 23.66 15.36
CA GLU A 216 1.25 23.07 16.62
C GLU A 216 2.77 23.11 16.76
N MET A 217 3.51 22.88 15.66
CA MET A 217 4.98 23.01 15.63
C MET A 217 5.43 24.43 15.93
N LEU A 218 4.82 25.43 15.29
CA LEU A 218 5.14 26.85 15.51
C LEU A 218 4.78 27.30 16.93
N SER A 219 3.72 26.74 17.52
CA SER A 219 3.35 26.99 18.92
C SER A 219 4.10 26.13 19.93
N GLY A 220 5.02 25.25 19.46
CA GLY A 220 5.80 24.35 20.31
C GLY A 220 4.95 23.34 21.08
N LYS A 221 3.75 22.98 20.59
CA LYS A 221 2.87 21.99 21.23
C LYS A 221 3.18 20.56 20.79
N SER A 222 3.65 20.38 19.56
CA SER A 222 4.05 19.09 19.01
C SER A 222 5.17 19.29 17.99
N PHE A 223 5.86 18.23 17.63
CA PHE A 223 6.78 18.18 16.50
C PHE A 223 6.26 17.20 15.47
N SER A 224 6.45 17.47 14.17
CA SER A 224 6.02 16.56 13.12
C SER A 224 7.00 16.54 11.97
N PHE A 225 7.40 15.35 11.54
CA PHE A 225 8.15 15.16 10.32
C PHE A 225 7.18 15.24 9.13
N LEU A 226 7.38 16.22 8.26
CA LEU A 226 6.46 16.51 7.15
C LEU A 226 6.81 15.70 5.90
N TYR A 227 8.05 15.23 5.83
CA TYR A 227 8.56 14.39 4.76
C TYR A 227 9.57 13.42 5.35
N LEU A 228 9.33 12.12 5.20
CA LEU A 228 10.33 11.07 5.46
C LEU A 228 10.95 10.74 4.11
N SER A 229 12.21 11.13 3.91
CA SER A 229 12.91 10.73 2.69
C SER A 229 13.20 9.22 2.75
N THR A 230 12.84 8.50 1.70
CA THR A 230 13.26 7.10 1.53
C THR A 230 14.73 6.97 1.14
N ASP A 231 15.35 8.07 0.67
CA ASP A 231 16.76 8.16 0.26
C ASP A 231 17.53 9.07 1.22
N VAL A 232 17.68 8.64 2.46
CA VAL A 232 18.65 9.25 3.39
C VAL A 232 20.00 8.60 3.10
N SER A 233 21.04 9.41 2.86
CA SER A 233 22.42 8.91 2.70
C SER A 233 22.80 8.04 3.90
N SER A 234 23.55 6.96 3.69
CA SER A 234 23.83 5.94 4.71
C SER A 234 24.38 6.51 6.02
N GLY A 235 25.15 7.60 5.99
CA GLY A 235 25.64 8.28 7.19
C GLY A 235 24.53 8.94 8.04
N ASN A 236 23.51 9.51 7.41
CA ASN A 236 22.38 10.15 8.10
C ASN A 236 21.37 9.13 8.63
N GLN A 237 21.27 7.95 7.99
CA GLN A 237 20.48 6.83 8.52
C GLN A 237 21.03 6.32 9.85
N VAL A 238 22.36 6.16 9.95
CA VAL A 238 23.04 5.76 11.20
C VAL A 238 22.77 6.77 12.32
N ILE A 239 22.86 8.07 12.04
CA ILE A 239 22.58 9.12 13.03
C ILE A 239 21.12 9.10 13.49
N PHE A 240 20.17 8.86 12.58
CA PHE A 240 18.76 8.74 12.94
C PHE A 240 18.50 7.48 13.76
N GLN A 241 19.05 6.33 13.34
CA GLN A 241 18.92 5.06 14.03
C GLN A 241 19.51 5.12 15.44
N ASP A 242 20.71 5.69 15.60
CA ASP A 242 21.37 5.85 16.90
C ASP A 242 20.55 6.76 17.82
N LYS A 243 20.05 7.89 17.30
CA LYS A 243 19.19 8.79 18.08
C LYS A 243 17.84 8.17 18.43
N PHE A 244 17.27 7.37 17.53
CA PHE A 244 16.03 6.62 17.76
C PHE A 244 16.24 5.57 18.85
N ASN A 245 17.32 4.79 18.77
CA ASN A 245 17.68 3.77 19.74
C ASN A 245 17.93 4.35 21.14
N ILE A 246 18.57 5.53 21.23
CA ILE A 246 18.74 6.26 22.49
C ILE A 246 17.39 6.66 23.10
N CYS A 247 16.40 7.02 22.27
CA CYS A 247 15.06 7.37 22.73
C CYS A 247 14.23 6.14 23.18
N THR A 248 14.46 4.95 22.62
CA THR A 248 13.77 3.73 23.03
C THR A 248 14.38 3.07 24.25
N LEU A 249 15.65 3.31 24.56
CA LEU A 249 16.34 2.77 25.76
C LEU A 249 15.90 3.43 27.09
N HIS A 250 15.10 4.49 27.03
CA HIS A 250 14.58 5.23 28.20
C HIS A 250 13.07 5.09 28.40
N ILE A 251 12.42 4.15 27.70
CA ILE A 251 11.08 3.65 27.99
C ILE A 251 11.22 2.39 28.83
#